data_AF-A0A154P4L7-F1
#
_entry.id   AF-A0A154P4L7-F1
#
_cell.length_a   1.000
_cell.length_b   1.000
_cell.length_c   1.000
_cell.angle_alpha   90.00
_cell.angle_beta   90.00
_cell.angle_gamma   90.00
#
_symmetry.space_group_name_H-M   'P 1'
#
loop_
_entity.id
_entity.type
_entity.pdbx_description
1 polymer ?
#
loop_
_entity_poly.entity_id
_entity_poly.type
_entity_poly.pdbx_seq_one_letter_code
_entity_poly.pdbx_strand_id
1 'polypeptide(L)'
;MGEKSSEKQFILEVIEVYHGLLALWDVKWKDYSNRAKKGEQYDVLLEKYREKYPDADKQQVVKKINSLRTNFRKELKRIRDAERSGAGAEDVEPLLWYFEEMKFLANHETPTASISTMDISKDSSIDVVDNNEDLGNANETDDPTDTPSTKKMKKKRGPQDPSEELVKMACQRLRQPQDDSDKIAAAWAVELRKMDPRQQMFAKKAINDILFEGQMGTLNRNSVLITQ
;
A
#
# COMPACT_ATOMS: atom_id res chain seq x y z
N MET A 1 -23.69 -6.77 28.49
CA MET A 1 -23.16 -5.51 27.90
C MET A 1 -21.65 -5.33 28.06
N GLY A 2 -20.98 -5.81 29.12
CA GLY A 2 -19.58 -5.46 29.41
C GLY A 2 -18.50 -5.90 28.39
N GLU A 3 -18.71 -7.00 27.65
CA GLU A 3 -17.68 -7.60 26.78
C GLU A 3 -17.15 -6.68 25.67
N LYS A 4 -18.03 -5.83 25.10
CA LYS A 4 -17.63 -4.81 24.12
C LYS A 4 -16.80 -3.66 24.73
N SER A 5 -16.79 -3.52 26.06
CA SER A 5 -15.93 -2.56 26.76
C SER A 5 -14.54 -3.16 27.01
N SER A 6 -14.46 -4.41 27.47
CA SER A 6 -13.18 -5.08 27.70
C SER A 6 -12.44 -5.45 26.40
N GLU A 7 -13.13 -5.57 25.26
CA GLU A 7 -12.42 -5.60 23.96
C GLU A 7 -11.84 -4.24 23.58
N LYS A 8 -12.54 -3.13 23.82
CA LYS A 8 -11.97 -1.80 23.57
C LYS A 8 -10.73 -1.55 24.41
N GLN A 9 -10.83 -1.75 25.73
CA GLN A 9 -9.73 -1.54 26.69
C GLN A 9 -8.49 -2.37 26.31
N PHE A 10 -8.65 -3.67 26.09
CA PHE A 10 -7.55 -4.55 25.67
C PHE A 10 -6.87 -4.07 24.37
N ILE A 11 -7.63 -3.52 23.42
CA ILE A 11 -7.05 -3.00 22.17
C ILE A 11 -6.35 -1.64 22.36
N LEU A 12 -6.75 -0.82 23.34
CA LEU A 12 -5.95 0.35 23.75
C LEU A 12 -4.61 -0.10 24.34
N GLU A 13 -4.61 -1.08 25.25
CA GLU A 13 -3.38 -1.63 25.85
C GLU A 13 -2.43 -2.25 24.80
N VAL A 14 -2.97 -2.91 23.77
CA VAL A 14 -2.19 -3.42 22.62
C VAL A 14 -1.63 -2.28 21.76
N ILE A 15 -2.34 -1.15 21.62
CA ILE A 15 -1.84 0.04 20.93
C ILE A 15 -0.76 0.75 21.75
N GLU A 16 -0.92 0.84 23.07
CA GLU A 16 0.06 1.43 24.00
C GLU A 16 1.38 0.63 24.00
N VAL A 17 1.31 -0.71 24.11
CA VAL A 17 2.50 -1.56 23.97
C VAL A 17 3.13 -1.39 22.58
N TYR A 18 2.33 -1.36 21.51
CA TYR A 18 2.83 -1.13 20.15
C TYR A 18 3.48 0.25 19.98
N HIS A 19 2.99 1.30 20.65
CA HIS A 19 3.60 2.64 20.65
C HIS A 19 5.02 2.61 21.25
N GLY A 20 5.26 1.85 22.31
CA GLY A 20 6.61 1.66 22.87
C GLY A 20 7.59 0.90 21.96
N LEU A 21 7.11 0.18 20.94
CA LEU A 21 7.90 -0.72 20.11
C LEU A 21 8.39 -0.03 18.82
N LEU A 22 9.31 0.93 18.99
CA LEU A 22 9.79 1.85 17.96
C LEU A 22 10.25 1.17 16.65
N ALA A 23 10.93 0.02 16.70
CA ALA A 23 11.44 -0.64 15.50
C ALA A 23 10.32 -1.25 14.61
N LEU A 24 9.08 -1.28 15.09
CA LEU A 24 7.91 -1.70 14.31
C LEU A 24 7.27 -0.55 13.50
N TRP A 25 7.56 0.72 13.84
CA TRP A 25 6.81 1.86 13.31
C TRP A 25 7.58 3.16 13.08
N ASP A 26 8.62 3.47 13.86
CA ASP A 26 9.45 4.65 13.64
C ASP A 26 10.58 4.34 12.65
N VAL A 27 10.42 4.81 11.42
CA VAL A 27 11.39 4.66 10.33
C VAL A 27 12.74 5.33 10.64
N LYS A 28 12.76 6.32 11.55
CA LYS A 28 13.99 7.04 11.97
C LYS A 28 14.74 6.29 13.07
N TRP A 29 14.12 5.27 13.68
CA TRP A 29 14.77 4.52 14.76
C TRP A 29 15.88 3.62 14.21
N LYS A 30 17.06 3.68 14.83
CA LYS A 30 18.27 2.92 14.41
C LYS A 30 18.05 1.42 14.19
N ASP A 31 17.10 0.82 14.93
CA ASP A 31 16.80 -0.61 14.86
C ASP A 31 15.63 -0.94 13.90
N TYR A 32 15.03 0.03 13.21
CA TYR A 32 13.91 -0.19 12.28
C TYR A 32 14.28 -1.14 11.14
N SER A 33 15.47 -0.99 10.57
CA SER A 33 15.99 -1.90 9.53
C SER A 33 16.49 -3.24 10.11
N ASN A 34 16.57 -3.39 11.43
CA ASN A 34 17.08 -4.59 12.09
C ASN A 34 15.97 -5.64 12.22
N ARG A 35 15.95 -6.60 11.28
CA ARG A 35 14.99 -7.72 11.26
C ARG A 35 14.94 -8.53 12.56
N ALA A 36 16.06 -8.66 13.29
CA ALA A 36 16.07 -9.36 14.58
C ALA A 36 15.34 -8.55 15.67
N LYS A 37 15.54 -7.22 15.73
CA LYS A 37 14.84 -6.33 16.67
C LYS A 37 13.36 -6.17 16.33
N LYS A 38 12.99 -6.06 15.05
CA LYS A 38 11.61 -6.21 14.58
C LYS A 38 11.02 -7.56 15.05
N GLY A 39 11.81 -8.64 15.01
CA GLY A 39 11.48 -9.95 15.57
C GLY A 39 11.11 -9.87 17.06
N GLU A 40 12.08 -9.55 17.91
CA GLU A 40 11.93 -9.43 19.37
C GLU A 40 10.72 -8.56 19.77
N GLN A 41 10.56 -7.39 19.14
CA GLN A 41 9.47 -6.47 19.46
C GLN A 41 8.09 -7.04 19.10
N TYR A 42 7.96 -7.78 17.99
CA TYR A 42 6.72 -8.50 17.69
C TYR A 42 6.45 -9.67 18.66
N ASP A 43 7.47 -10.22 19.34
CA ASP A 43 7.27 -11.28 20.34
C ASP A 43 6.76 -10.71 21.67
N VAL A 44 7.25 -9.54 22.10
CA VAL A 44 6.67 -8.76 23.22
C VAL A 44 5.20 -8.41 22.95
N LEU A 45 4.90 -7.95 21.72
CA LEU A 45 3.53 -7.63 21.33
C LEU A 45 2.62 -8.87 21.25
N LEU A 46 3.18 -10.04 20.93
CA LEU A 46 2.48 -11.32 20.94
C LEU A 46 2.20 -11.83 22.36
N GLU A 47 3.12 -11.62 23.30
CA GLU A 47 2.89 -11.92 24.72
C GLU A 47 1.68 -11.13 25.25
N LYS A 48 1.63 -9.80 25.03
CA LYS A 48 0.46 -8.98 25.37
C LYS A 48 -0.81 -9.44 24.65
N TYR A 49 -0.72 -9.83 23.38
CA TYR A 49 -1.89 -10.29 22.63
C TYR A 49 -2.46 -11.63 23.15
N ARG A 50 -1.60 -12.47 23.74
CA ARG A 50 -1.97 -13.79 24.28
C ARG A 50 -2.73 -13.74 25.60
N GLU A 51 -2.67 -12.64 26.35
CA GLU A 51 -3.50 -12.45 27.55
C GLU A 51 -5.00 -12.62 27.27
N LYS A 52 -5.46 -12.27 26.05
CA LYS A 52 -6.84 -12.47 25.60
C LYS A 52 -7.02 -13.59 24.58
N TYR A 53 -5.97 -13.93 23.83
CA TYR A 53 -6.01 -14.96 22.78
C TYR A 53 -4.86 -15.95 22.94
N PRO A 54 -4.93 -16.92 23.87
CA PRO A 54 -3.79 -17.77 24.26
C PRO A 54 -3.12 -18.51 23.08
N ASP A 55 -3.92 -19.03 22.15
CA ASP A 55 -3.46 -19.75 20.96
C ASP A 55 -2.97 -18.84 19.82
N ALA A 56 -2.86 -17.53 20.04
CA ALA A 56 -2.47 -16.60 18.98
C ALA A 56 -1.03 -16.79 18.52
N ASP A 57 -0.80 -16.46 17.24
CA ASP A 57 0.50 -16.46 16.58
C ASP A 57 0.94 -15.04 16.16
N LYS A 58 2.21 -14.93 15.75
CA LYS A 58 2.84 -13.68 15.30
C LYS A 58 2.17 -13.09 14.05
N GLN A 59 1.57 -13.93 13.17
CA GLN A 59 0.87 -13.47 11.97
C GLN A 59 -0.48 -12.81 12.32
N GLN A 60 -1.21 -13.33 13.30
CA GLN A 60 -2.46 -12.72 13.79
C GLN A 60 -2.20 -11.32 14.36
N VAL A 61 -1.11 -11.15 15.13
CA VAL A 61 -0.68 -9.85 15.68
C VAL A 61 -0.33 -8.88 14.55
N VAL A 62 0.54 -9.28 13.61
CA VAL A 62 0.90 -8.46 12.43
C VAL A 62 -0.35 -8.07 11.63
N LYS A 63 -1.29 -9.00 11.41
CA LYS A 63 -2.55 -8.75 10.71
C LYS A 63 -3.47 -7.79 11.47
N LYS A 64 -3.53 -7.87 12.80
CA LYS A 64 -4.29 -6.94 13.65
C LYS A 64 -3.70 -5.53 13.60
N ILE A 65 -2.39 -5.39 13.76
CA ILE A 65 -1.68 -4.10 13.67
C ILE A 65 -1.83 -3.49 12.27
N ASN A 66 -1.66 -4.27 11.21
CA ASN A 66 -1.85 -3.77 9.83
C ASN A 66 -3.30 -3.35 9.55
N SER A 67 -4.30 -4.02 10.15
CA SER A 67 -5.69 -3.58 10.11
C SER A 67 -5.90 -2.24 10.82
N LEU A 68 -5.39 -2.10 12.06
CA LEU A 68 -5.44 -0.85 12.84
C LEU A 68 -4.77 0.32 12.08
N ARG A 69 -3.54 0.13 11.58
CA ARG A 69 -2.82 1.11 10.73
C ARG A 69 -3.56 1.45 9.43
N THR A 70 -4.37 0.54 8.90
CA THR A 70 -5.17 0.80 7.68
C THR A 70 -6.43 1.59 7.97
N ASN A 71 -7.07 1.36 9.12
CA ASN A 71 -8.23 2.13 9.56
C ASN A 71 -7.81 3.54 9.96
N PHE A 72 -6.71 3.68 10.72
CA PHE A 72 -6.14 4.98 11.10
C PHE A 72 -5.81 5.84 9.86
N ARG A 73 -5.11 5.30 8.86
CA ARG A 73 -4.82 6.01 7.58
C ARG A 73 -6.07 6.49 6.85
N LYS A 74 -7.11 5.66 6.80
CA LYS A 74 -8.40 6.03 6.17
C LYS A 74 -9.07 7.19 6.92
N GLU A 75 -9.02 7.15 8.24
CA GLU A 75 -9.61 8.18 9.10
C GLU A 75 -8.82 9.50 9.07
N LEU A 76 -7.50 9.42 9.15
CA LEU A 76 -6.61 10.56 9.00
C LEU A 76 -6.77 11.22 7.62
N LYS A 77 -6.99 10.43 6.56
CA LYS A 77 -7.36 10.95 5.24
C LYS A 77 -8.76 11.60 5.25
N ARG A 78 -9.77 10.96 5.85
CA ARG A 78 -11.14 11.50 5.94
C ARG A 78 -11.17 12.89 6.57
N ILE A 79 -10.42 13.08 7.65
CA ILE A 79 -10.29 14.37 8.35
C ILE A 79 -9.57 15.39 7.45
N ARG A 80 -8.37 15.06 6.93
CA ARG A 80 -7.60 15.95 6.02
C ARG A 80 -8.33 16.37 4.74
N ASP A 81 -9.16 15.48 4.18
CA ASP A 81 -9.94 15.80 2.97
C ASP A 81 -11.19 16.65 3.32
N ALA A 82 -11.75 16.53 4.53
CA ALA A 82 -12.82 17.42 5.01
C ALA A 82 -12.30 18.83 5.30
N GLU A 83 -11.18 18.95 6.03
CA GLU A 83 -10.44 20.21 6.25
C GLU A 83 -10.19 20.95 4.93
N ARG A 84 -9.64 20.26 3.93
CA ARG A 84 -9.35 20.84 2.60
C ARG A 84 -10.61 21.28 1.85
N SER A 85 -11.76 20.66 2.13
CA SER A 85 -13.02 20.94 1.44
C SER A 85 -13.75 22.18 1.99
N GLY A 86 -13.20 22.86 3.00
CA GLY A 86 -13.82 24.05 3.59
C GLY A 86 -15.00 23.77 4.53
N ALA A 87 -15.20 22.50 4.91
CA ALA A 87 -15.92 22.19 6.14
C ALA A 87 -15.09 22.68 7.34
N GLY A 88 -15.73 23.15 8.40
CA GLY A 88 -15.02 23.63 9.59
C GLY A 88 -14.13 22.53 10.17
N ALA A 89 -12.83 22.77 10.28
CA ALA A 89 -11.88 21.79 10.81
C ALA A 89 -12.20 21.38 12.26
N GLU A 90 -12.81 22.29 13.02
CA GLU A 90 -13.32 22.08 14.38
C GLU A 90 -14.48 21.06 14.44
N ASP A 91 -15.26 20.88 13.35
CA ASP A 91 -16.50 20.08 13.34
C ASP A 91 -16.28 18.58 12.99
N VAL A 92 -15.05 18.17 12.65
CA VAL A 92 -14.78 16.85 12.05
C VAL A 92 -14.25 15.83 13.08
N GLU A 93 -15.08 15.48 14.06
CA GLU A 93 -14.72 14.48 15.08
C GLU A 93 -14.25 13.13 14.50
N PRO A 94 -13.24 12.45 15.10
CA PRO A 94 -12.83 11.11 14.70
C PRO A 94 -13.86 10.02 15.05
N LEU A 95 -14.21 9.19 14.05
CA LEU A 95 -15.09 8.03 14.17
C LEU A 95 -14.38 6.81 14.80
N LEU A 96 -13.05 6.82 14.85
CA LEU A 96 -12.24 5.79 15.50
C LEU A 96 -12.08 6.12 16.99
N TRP A 97 -12.70 5.31 17.84
CA TRP A 97 -12.60 5.43 19.31
C TRP A 97 -11.19 5.19 19.90
N TYR A 98 -10.20 4.84 19.07
CA TYR A 98 -8.77 4.71 19.39
C TYR A 98 -7.88 5.66 18.56
N PHE A 99 -8.46 6.69 17.93
CA PHE A 99 -7.75 7.56 16.99
C PHE A 99 -6.59 8.32 17.65
N GLU A 100 -6.84 8.91 18.82
CA GLU A 100 -5.82 9.67 19.57
C GLU A 100 -4.64 8.79 19.99
N GLU A 101 -4.90 7.55 20.43
CA GLU A 101 -3.82 6.60 20.78
C GLU A 101 -2.94 6.20 19.60
N MET A 102 -3.43 6.29 18.36
CA MET A 102 -2.65 5.99 17.14
C MET A 102 -2.02 7.24 16.50
N LYS A 103 -2.25 8.43 17.06
CA LYS A 103 -1.86 9.73 16.49
C LYS A 103 -0.35 9.90 16.32
N PHE A 104 0.47 9.16 17.07
CA PHE A 104 1.93 9.11 16.92
C PHE A 104 2.40 8.66 15.52
N LEU A 105 1.59 7.88 14.80
CA LEU A 105 1.87 7.44 13.43
C LEU A 105 1.73 8.57 12.41
N ALA A 106 0.93 9.62 12.68
CA ALA A 106 0.66 10.69 11.71
C ALA A 106 1.92 11.47 11.27
N ASN A 107 2.97 11.48 12.11
CA ASN A 107 4.27 12.10 11.86
C ASN A 107 5.22 11.23 11.02
N HIS A 108 4.88 9.95 10.82
CA HIS A 108 5.70 8.92 10.16
C HIS A 108 5.02 8.35 8.91
N GLU A 109 3.74 8.64 8.72
CA GLU A 109 3.04 8.45 7.45
C GLU A 109 3.49 9.49 6.42
N THR A 110 4.56 9.14 5.69
CA THR A 110 4.84 9.76 4.40
C THR A 110 3.58 9.73 3.52
N PRO A 111 3.33 10.75 2.67
CA PRO A 111 2.18 10.75 1.77
C PRO A 111 2.28 9.67 0.68
N THR A 112 2.01 8.40 1.03
CA THR A 112 1.99 7.28 0.10
C THR A 112 0.98 7.57 -1.00
N ALA A 113 1.46 7.68 -2.24
CA ALA A 113 0.65 8.05 -3.39
C ALA A 113 -0.61 7.18 -3.51
N SER A 114 -1.71 7.79 -3.93
CA SER A 114 -3.09 7.28 -3.86
C SER A 114 -3.24 5.77 -4.11
N ILE A 115 -3.31 4.99 -3.03
CA ILE A 115 -3.74 3.60 -3.08
C ILE A 115 -5.21 3.59 -3.51
N SER A 116 -5.48 3.16 -4.75
CA SER A 116 -6.83 3.11 -5.30
C SER A 116 -7.66 2.07 -4.57
N THR A 117 -8.91 2.42 -4.22
CA THR A 117 -9.81 1.61 -3.38
C THR A 117 -10.39 0.36 -4.08
N MET A 118 -9.75 -0.15 -5.13
CA MET A 118 -10.29 -1.18 -6.03
C MET A 118 -9.49 -2.49 -6.09
N ASP A 119 -8.69 -2.83 -5.07
CA ASP A 119 -8.39 -4.24 -4.83
C ASP A 119 -8.13 -4.60 -3.35
N ILE A 120 -9.12 -5.23 -2.70
CA ILE A 120 -8.97 -6.08 -1.51
C ILE A 120 -10.04 -7.20 -1.60
N SER A 121 -9.78 -8.28 -2.34
CA SER A 121 -10.61 -9.51 -2.28
C SER A 121 -9.88 -10.76 -2.79
N LYS A 122 -9.25 -11.50 -1.86
CA LYS A 122 -8.43 -12.72 -2.06
C LYS A 122 -7.10 -12.45 -2.77
N ASP A 123 -6.03 -13.23 -2.58
CA ASP A 123 -5.85 -14.41 -1.72
C ASP A 123 -4.50 -14.36 -0.97
N SER A 124 -4.25 -15.30 -0.05
CA SER A 124 -3.02 -15.34 0.75
C SER A 124 -1.82 -15.96 0.03
N SER A 125 -0.86 -15.13 -0.37
CA SER A 125 0.54 -15.50 -0.60
C SER A 125 1.46 -14.47 0.08
N ILE A 126 2.24 -14.91 1.08
CA ILE A 126 3.10 -14.03 1.88
C ILE A 126 4.50 -13.99 1.27
N ASP A 127 4.72 -13.08 0.32
CA ASP A 127 6.07 -12.67 -0.08
C ASP A 127 6.47 -11.41 0.70
N VAL A 128 7.58 -11.51 1.44
CA VAL A 128 8.02 -10.49 2.40
C VAL A 128 8.95 -9.49 1.72
N VAL A 129 8.38 -8.56 0.96
CA VAL A 129 9.10 -7.45 0.31
C VAL A 129 8.93 -6.13 1.08
N ASP A 130 9.77 -5.93 2.10
CA ASP A 130 9.91 -4.66 2.85
C ASP A 130 10.71 -3.64 1.99
N ASN A 131 10.14 -3.26 0.84
CA ASN A 131 10.78 -2.37 -0.14
C ASN A 131 10.63 -0.89 0.28
N ASN A 132 11.68 -0.35 0.89
CA ASN A 132 12.07 1.05 0.76
C ASN A 132 13.55 1.20 1.13
N GLU A 133 14.42 1.21 0.12
CA GLU A 133 15.83 1.57 0.31
C GLU A 133 15.96 3.10 0.39
N ASP A 134 16.38 3.60 1.54
CA ASP A 134 16.97 4.93 1.70
C ASP A 134 18.46 4.86 1.38
N LEU A 135 19.04 5.97 0.88
CA LEU A 135 20.25 6.53 1.49
C LEU A 135 20.56 7.94 0.98
N GLY A 136 20.59 8.90 1.90
CA GLY A 136 21.12 10.24 1.70
C GLY A 136 22.66 10.33 1.68
N ASN A 137 23.16 11.46 1.19
CA ASN A 137 24.59 11.78 1.00
C ASN A 137 25.26 12.42 2.24
N ALA A 138 26.56 12.16 2.46
CA ALA A 138 27.43 13.00 3.31
C ALA A 138 28.91 13.03 2.85
N ASN A 139 29.56 14.20 2.93
CA ASN A 139 31.02 14.39 2.85
C ASN A 139 31.63 14.25 4.29
N GLU A 140 32.93 14.40 4.62
CA GLU A 140 34.17 14.92 3.99
C GLU A 140 35.38 14.20 4.69
N THR A 141 36.71 14.47 4.64
CA THR A 141 37.60 15.59 4.27
C THR A 141 38.98 15.07 3.74
N ASP A 142 39.87 15.99 3.31
CA ASP A 142 41.35 16.13 3.48
C ASP A 142 42.33 14.91 3.58
N ASP A 143 43.58 14.92 3.07
CA ASP A 143 44.32 15.79 2.09
C ASP A 143 45.65 15.05 1.65
N PRO A 144 46.78 15.68 1.25
CA PRO A 144 47.28 15.79 -0.13
C PRO A 144 48.43 14.83 -0.54
N THR A 145 48.65 14.64 -1.85
CA THR A 145 49.90 15.11 -2.53
C THR A 145 49.97 14.94 -4.07
N ASP A 146 50.42 16.02 -4.72
CA ASP A 146 51.16 16.15 -5.99
C ASP A 146 50.52 15.87 -7.39
N THR A 147 51.30 16.22 -8.42
CA THR A 147 50.88 16.76 -9.74
C THR A 147 51.72 16.17 -10.92
N PRO A 148 51.57 16.52 -12.23
CA PRO A 148 50.59 17.37 -12.95
C PRO A 148 50.00 16.82 -14.29
N SER A 149 49.05 17.56 -14.90
CA SER A 149 49.10 18.06 -16.32
C SER A 149 47.88 17.86 -17.27
N THR A 150 47.37 18.98 -17.79
CA THR A 150 46.66 19.23 -19.08
C THR A 150 45.17 18.86 -19.38
N LYS A 151 44.39 19.92 -19.64
CA LYS A 151 43.46 20.16 -20.79
C LYS A 151 42.06 19.48 -20.88
N LYS A 152 41.10 20.07 -20.14
CA LYS A 152 39.74 20.52 -20.54
C LYS A 152 38.80 19.61 -21.39
N MET A 153 37.66 19.28 -20.74
CA MET A 153 36.27 19.33 -21.26
C MET A 153 35.75 18.27 -22.27
N LYS A 154 35.15 17.19 -21.73
CA LYS A 154 33.79 16.74 -22.12
C LYS A 154 33.01 16.32 -20.87
N LYS A 155 31.82 16.90 -20.64
CA LYS A 155 31.00 16.65 -19.44
C LYS A 155 30.24 15.32 -19.57
N LYS A 156 30.82 14.21 -19.09
CA LYS A 156 30.09 12.94 -18.94
C LYS A 156 29.00 13.11 -17.87
N ARG A 157 27.85 12.45 -18.08
CA ARG A 157 26.74 12.39 -17.13
C ARG A 157 27.13 11.47 -15.97
N GLY A 158 26.71 11.81 -14.75
CA GLY A 158 26.83 10.92 -13.59
C GLY A 158 25.85 9.75 -13.65
N PRO A 159 25.79 8.91 -12.59
CA PRO A 159 24.71 7.94 -12.43
C PRO A 159 23.36 8.64 -12.52
N GLN A 160 22.39 8.01 -13.18
CA GLN A 160 21.02 8.52 -13.19
C GLN A 160 20.37 8.18 -11.86
N ASP A 161 19.74 9.18 -11.24
CA ASP A 161 18.93 8.99 -10.03
C ASP A 161 17.77 8.02 -10.36
N PRO A 162 17.58 6.91 -9.62
CA PRO A 162 16.43 6.03 -9.79
C PRO A 162 15.09 6.78 -9.74
N SER A 163 15.01 7.87 -8.98
CA SER A 163 13.87 8.79 -8.93
C SER A 163 13.63 9.49 -10.28
N GLU A 164 14.68 9.94 -10.98
CA GLU A 164 14.54 10.58 -12.30
C GLU A 164 14.02 9.58 -13.35
N GLU A 165 14.47 8.33 -13.32
CA GLU A 165 13.93 7.27 -14.19
C GLU A 165 12.49 6.89 -13.81
N LEU A 166 12.16 6.77 -12.52
CA LEU A 166 10.81 6.49 -12.05
C LEU A 166 9.82 7.60 -12.45
N VAL A 167 10.21 8.87 -12.28
CA VAL A 167 9.44 10.04 -12.70
C VAL A 167 9.27 10.06 -14.23
N LYS A 168 10.33 9.76 -14.99
CA LYS A 168 10.26 9.64 -16.46
C LYS A 168 9.30 8.53 -16.90
N MET A 169 9.32 7.36 -16.25
CA MET A 169 8.38 6.26 -16.51
C MET A 169 6.93 6.61 -16.12
N ALA A 170 6.74 7.31 -15.00
CA ALA A 170 5.43 7.81 -14.58
C ALA A 170 4.88 8.85 -15.58
N CYS A 171 5.69 9.83 -15.98
CA CYS A 171 5.35 10.79 -17.03
C CYS A 171 5.08 10.10 -18.37
N GLN A 172 5.78 9.02 -18.71
CA GLN A 172 5.52 8.26 -19.94
C GLN A 172 4.16 7.56 -19.90
N ARG A 173 3.78 6.91 -18.79
CA ARG A 173 2.45 6.31 -18.62
C ARG A 173 1.33 7.36 -18.56
N LEU A 174 1.54 8.48 -17.84
CA LEU A 174 0.57 9.59 -17.78
C LEU A 174 0.41 10.34 -19.11
N ARG A 175 1.33 10.15 -20.06
CA ARG A 175 1.26 10.66 -21.44
C ARG A 175 0.74 9.64 -22.45
N GLN A 176 0.56 8.38 -22.07
CA GLN A 176 -0.24 7.46 -22.88
C GLN A 176 -1.71 7.89 -22.72
N PRO A 177 -2.42 8.21 -23.81
CA PRO A 177 -3.87 8.33 -23.74
C PRO A 177 -4.40 6.98 -23.26
N GLN A 178 -5.20 6.95 -22.19
CA GLN A 178 -6.00 5.76 -21.89
C GLN A 178 -6.95 5.57 -23.06
N ASP A 179 -6.81 4.45 -23.75
CA ASP A 179 -7.67 4.14 -24.90
C ASP A 179 -9.11 3.97 -24.39
N ASP A 180 -10.10 4.23 -25.24
CA ASP A 180 -11.49 3.93 -24.89
C ASP A 180 -11.68 2.42 -24.72
N SER A 181 -10.87 1.60 -25.40
CA SER A 181 -10.70 0.17 -25.14
C SER A 181 -10.35 -0.15 -23.68
N ASP A 182 -9.42 0.57 -23.06
CA ASP A 182 -9.00 0.33 -21.66
C ASP A 182 -10.15 0.60 -20.69
N LYS A 183 -10.91 1.70 -20.93
CA LYS A 183 -12.04 2.13 -20.11
C LYS A 183 -13.18 1.13 -20.19
N ILE A 184 -13.46 0.63 -21.40
CA ILE A 184 -14.48 -0.40 -21.66
C ILE A 184 -14.06 -1.74 -21.03
N ALA A 185 -12.81 -2.16 -21.19
CA ALA A 185 -12.28 -3.38 -20.58
C ALA A 185 -12.33 -3.34 -19.04
N ALA A 186 -12.02 -2.19 -18.43
CA ALA A 186 -12.15 -1.99 -16.98
C ALA A 186 -13.60 -2.11 -16.51
N ALA A 187 -14.56 -1.54 -17.25
CA ALA A 187 -15.99 -1.67 -16.95
C ALA A 187 -16.48 -3.13 -17.07
N TRP A 188 -16.12 -3.83 -18.15
CA TRP A 188 -16.45 -5.25 -18.34
C TRP A 188 -15.87 -6.13 -17.24
N ALA A 189 -14.64 -5.85 -16.78
CA ALA A 189 -14.03 -6.54 -15.65
C ALA A 189 -14.79 -6.31 -14.33
N VAL A 190 -15.42 -5.15 -14.13
CA VAL A 190 -16.28 -4.90 -12.96
C VAL A 190 -17.55 -5.73 -13.04
N GLU A 191 -18.26 -5.75 -14.16
CA GLU A 191 -19.49 -6.54 -14.31
C GLU A 191 -19.22 -8.05 -14.24
N LEU A 192 -18.14 -8.55 -14.85
CA LEU A 192 -17.76 -9.96 -14.79
C LEU A 192 -17.49 -10.42 -13.35
N ARG A 193 -16.90 -9.57 -12.48
CA ARG A 193 -16.68 -9.90 -11.06
C ARG A 193 -17.99 -9.99 -10.25
N LYS A 194 -19.08 -9.33 -10.67
CA LYS A 194 -20.38 -9.39 -9.99
C LYS A 194 -21.15 -10.68 -10.31
N MET A 195 -20.83 -11.35 -11.41
CA MET A 195 -21.49 -12.59 -11.82
C MET A 195 -21.13 -13.76 -10.90
N ASP A 196 -22.09 -14.66 -10.67
CA ASP A 196 -21.85 -15.97 -10.05
C ASP A 196 -20.69 -16.72 -10.73
N PRO A 197 -19.82 -17.46 -10.02
CA PRO A 197 -18.68 -18.16 -10.61
C PRO A 197 -19.01 -19.08 -11.79
N ARG A 198 -20.20 -19.70 -11.82
CA ARG A 198 -20.66 -20.53 -12.96
C ARG A 198 -21.00 -19.66 -14.17
N GLN A 199 -21.63 -18.52 -13.96
CA GLN A 199 -21.90 -17.54 -15.02
C GLN A 199 -20.61 -16.90 -15.54
N GLN A 200 -19.62 -16.64 -14.67
CA GLN A 200 -18.29 -16.18 -15.10
C GLN A 200 -17.61 -17.16 -16.05
N MET A 201 -17.77 -18.49 -15.86
CA MET A 201 -17.19 -19.48 -16.78
C MET A 201 -17.84 -19.41 -18.17
N PHE A 202 -19.17 -19.30 -18.25
CA PHE A 202 -19.87 -19.16 -19.53
C PHE A 202 -19.52 -17.83 -20.22
N ALA A 203 -19.51 -16.72 -19.49
CA ALA A 203 -19.12 -15.41 -20.01
C ALA A 203 -17.67 -15.40 -20.54
N LYS A 204 -16.71 -15.97 -19.79
CA LYS A 204 -15.31 -16.10 -20.23
C LYS A 204 -15.18 -16.96 -21.49
N LYS A 205 -15.94 -18.05 -21.61
CA LYS A 205 -15.96 -18.85 -22.84
C LYS A 205 -16.47 -18.02 -24.03
N ALA A 206 -17.64 -17.39 -23.90
CA ALA A 206 -18.25 -16.60 -24.98
C ALA A 206 -17.36 -15.43 -25.43
N ILE A 207 -16.69 -14.74 -24.50
CA ILE A 207 -15.71 -13.68 -24.82
C ILE A 207 -14.53 -14.27 -25.60
N ASN A 208 -13.97 -15.40 -25.16
CA ASN A 208 -12.84 -16.04 -25.86
C ASN A 208 -13.25 -16.55 -27.25
N ASP A 209 -14.46 -17.11 -27.41
CA ASP A 209 -15.00 -17.54 -28.71
C ASP A 209 -15.10 -16.34 -29.67
N ILE A 210 -15.67 -15.22 -29.20
CA ILE A 210 -15.80 -13.97 -29.99
C ILE A 210 -14.42 -13.40 -30.38
N LEU A 211 -13.46 -13.40 -29.46
CA LEU A 211 -12.10 -12.93 -29.73
C LEU A 211 -11.37 -13.84 -30.74
N PHE A 212 -11.57 -15.16 -30.65
CA PHE A 212 -11.01 -16.13 -31.60
C PHE A 212 -11.57 -15.93 -33.01
N GLU A 213 -12.90 -15.88 -33.17
CA GLU A 213 -13.54 -15.59 -34.46
C GLU A 213 -13.14 -14.20 -35.01
N GLY A 214 -12.88 -13.23 -34.11
CA GLY A 214 -12.37 -11.91 -34.48
C GLY A 214 -10.95 -11.97 -35.04
N GLN A 215 -10.05 -12.73 -34.40
CA GLN A 215 -8.68 -12.96 -34.86
C GLN A 215 -8.61 -13.78 -36.15
N MET A 216 -9.55 -14.71 -36.35
CA MET A 216 -9.69 -15.50 -37.58
C MET A 216 -10.37 -14.75 -38.73
N GLY A 217 -10.91 -13.54 -38.49
CA GLY A 217 -11.61 -12.74 -39.50
C GLY A 217 -13.00 -13.26 -39.88
N THR A 218 -13.55 -14.20 -39.12
CA THR A 218 -14.85 -14.87 -39.35
C THR A 218 -16.00 -14.27 -38.55
N LEU A 219 -15.69 -13.48 -37.51
CA LEU A 219 -16.67 -12.73 -36.71
C LEU A 219 -17.48 -11.77 -37.58
N ASN A 220 -18.79 -11.94 -37.57
CA ASN A 220 -19.73 -11.16 -38.38
C ASN A 220 -20.99 -10.79 -37.57
N ARG A 221 -21.89 -10.00 -38.17
CA ARG A 221 -23.09 -9.47 -37.50
C ARG A 221 -24.00 -10.54 -36.86
N ASN A 222 -23.95 -11.78 -37.36
CA ASN A 222 -24.82 -12.86 -36.90
C ASN A 222 -24.07 -13.91 -36.03
N SER A 223 -22.79 -13.70 -35.71
CA SER A 223 -21.97 -14.66 -34.93
C SER A 223 -22.38 -14.79 -33.46
N VAL A 224 -23.13 -13.84 -32.91
CA VAL A 224 -23.54 -13.87 -31.49
C VAL A 224 -25.06 -14.02 -31.40
N LEU A 225 -25.50 -15.17 -30.89
CA LEU A 225 -26.90 -15.47 -30.62
C LEU A 225 -27.11 -15.64 -29.11
N ILE A 226 -27.80 -14.69 -28.49
CA ILE A 226 -28.22 -14.78 -27.09
C ILE A 226 -29.67 -15.29 -27.06
N THR A 227 -29.83 -16.60 -26.84
CA THR A 227 -31.13 -17.21 -26.57
C THR A 227 -31.58 -16.86 -25.15
N GLN A 228 -32.83 -16.39 -25.00
CA GLN A 228 -33.51 -16.21 -23.72
C GLN A 228 -34.23 -17.51 -23.31
#